data_AF-A0A8H6T7D0-F1
#
_entry.id   AF-A0A8H6T7D0-F1
#
_cell.length_a   1.000
_cell.length_b   1.000
_cell.length_c   1.000
_cell.angle_alpha   90.00
_cell.angle_beta   90.00
_cell.angle_gamma   90.00
#
_symmetry.space_group_name_H-M   'P 1'
#
loop_
_entity.id
_entity.type
_entity.pdbx_description
1 polymer ?
#
loop_
_entity_poly.entity_id
_entity_poly.type
_entity_poly.pdbx_seq_one_letter_code
_entity_poly.pdbx_strand_id
1 'polypeptide(L)'
;MASQSQLTILKDTFARRLLSIGGLDLQDTTEAASGLDEFTTYLANDLWDALPPSMRDASYDTRADLDLDTEVDLSRHLTPLAVSFTDTLLTYSVISCEEALPPFLHKLLTDYLTAVYAPPPVWASTRTEECEICERRVPLTYHHLIPRSVQAKALKKRWHTESRINAVAWLCRPCHTAVHQVASNIELAQHFYTVELLLEREDIQRWGKYASKQRWGGTRRAATRSMMVGSSR
;
A
#
# COMPACT_ATOMS: atom_id res chain seq x y z
N MET A 1 5.77 7.64 4.18
CA MET A 1 4.79 6.83 3.40
C MET A 1 5.27 5.39 3.26
N ALA A 2 6.51 5.15 2.81
CA ALA A 2 7.33 4.07 3.39
C ALA A 2 7.42 4.26 4.92
N SER A 3 8.10 3.50 5.75
CA SER A 3 7.90 3.51 7.21
C SER A 3 6.48 3.12 7.65
N GLN A 4 5.40 3.84 7.30
CA GLN A 4 4.04 3.47 7.71
C GLN A 4 3.56 2.16 7.04
N SER A 5 3.86 1.96 5.75
CA SER A 5 3.53 0.69 5.08
C SER A 5 4.35 -0.47 5.65
N GLN A 6 5.63 -0.24 5.94
CA GLN A 6 6.53 -1.23 6.54
C GLN A 6 6.08 -1.61 7.96
N LEU A 7 5.69 -0.63 8.79
CA LEU A 7 5.11 -0.89 10.11
C LEU A 7 3.84 -1.75 10.03
N THR A 8 3.00 -1.52 9.02
CA THR A 8 1.82 -2.35 8.78
C THR A 8 2.21 -3.80 8.45
N ILE A 9 3.21 -4.00 7.58
CA ILE A 9 3.74 -5.35 7.27
C ILE A 9 4.34 -6.01 8.51
N LEU A 10 5.04 -5.26 9.37
CA LEU A 10 5.57 -5.77 10.63
C LEU A 10 4.45 -6.23 11.56
N LYS A 11 3.40 -5.42 11.73
CA LYS A 11 2.20 -5.76 12.51
C LYS A 11 1.54 -7.04 11.99
N ASP A 12 1.30 -7.13 10.68
CA ASP A 12 0.69 -8.32 10.06
C ASP A 12 1.56 -9.57 10.23
N THR A 13 2.89 -9.40 10.28
CA THR A 13 3.84 -10.49 10.52
C THR A 13 3.77 -10.97 11.97
N PHE A 14 3.66 -10.04 12.93
CA PHE A 14 3.38 -10.36 14.32
C PHE A 14 2.06 -11.13 14.46
N ALA A 15 0.97 -10.61 13.89
CA ALA A 15 -0.35 -11.24 13.98
C ALA A 15 -0.32 -12.68 13.45
N ARG A 16 0.26 -12.91 12.28
CA ARG A 16 0.42 -14.26 11.69
C ARG A 16 1.24 -15.18 12.59
N ARG A 17 2.30 -14.68 13.21
CA ARG A 17 3.16 -15.46 14.12
C ARG A 17 2.43 -15.82 15.41
N LEU A 18 1.71 -14.89 16.02
CA LEU A 18 0.90 -15.15 17.23
C LEU A 18 -0.19 -16.19 16.97
N LEU A 19 -0.88 -16.09 15.83
CA LEU A 19 -1.89 -17.07 15.41
C LEU A 19 -1.28 -18.47 15.19
N SER A 20 -0.04 -18.55 14.69
CA SER A 20 0.65 -19.83 14.50
C SER A 20 1.11 -20.48 15.80
N ILE A 21 1.37 -19.70 16.85
CA ILE A 21 1.82 -20.22 18.16
C ILE A 21 0.63 -20.75 18.97
N GLY A 22 -0.60 -20.33 18.64
CA GLY A 22 -1.82 -20.73 19.36
C GLY A 22 -1.93 -20.09 20.75
N GLY A 23 -1.15 -19.04 21.03
CA GLY A 23 -1.06 -18.40 22.35
C GLY A 23 -2.26 -17.55 22.77
N LEU A 24 -3.28 -17.42 21.91
CA LEU A 24 -4.49 -16.67 22.22
C LEU A 24 -5.70 -17.56 21.89
N ASP A 25 -6.31 -18.15 22.92
CA ASP A 25 -7.61 -18.83 22.82
C ASP A 25 -8.69 -17.78 22.60
N LEU A 26 -8.81 -17.32 21.36
CA LEU A 26 -9.73 -16.28 20.91
C LEU A 26 -11.13 -16.89 20.69
N GLN A 27 -11.79 -17.35 21.76
CA GLN A 27 -13.21 -17.69 21.76
C GLN A 27 -14.06 -16.42 21.91
N ASP A 28 -14.17 -15.62 20.84
CA ASP A 28 -15.32 -14.79 20.43
C ASP A 28 -14.90 -13.76 19.37
N THR A 29 -15.43 -13.88 18.15
CA THR A 29 -14.72 -13.47 16.92
C THR A 29 -14.53 -11.96 16.69
N THR A 30 -15.19 -11.07 17.43
CA THR A 30 -15.15 -9.62 17.16
C THR A 30 -14.35 -8.85 18.20
N GLU A 31 -14.54 -9.12 19.49
CA GLU A 31 -13.72 -8.53 20.56
C GLU A 31 -12.31 -9.13 20.55
N ALA A 32 -12.20 -10.42 20.26
CA ALA A 32 -10.91 -11.09 20.09
C ALA A 32 -10.07 -10.51 18.95
N ALA A 33 -10.71 -10.17 17.82
CA ALA A 33 -10.02 -9.58 16.67
C ALA A 33 -9.52 -8.16 16.99
N SER A 34 -10.33 -7.36 17.70
CA SER A 34 -9.92 -6.03 18.18
C SER A 34 -8.79 -6.12 19.19
N GLY A 35 -8.85 -7.06 20.14
CA GLY A 35 -7.80 -7.27 21.14
C GLY A 35 -6.48 -7.73 20.53
N LEU A 36 -6.53 -8.62 19.52
CA LEU A 36 -5.34 -9.02 18.77
C LEU A 36 -4.73 -7.85 17.99
N ASP A 37 -5.55 -7.01 17.35
CA ASP A 37 -5.07 -5.85 16.61
C ASP A 37 -4.40 -4.82 17.54
N GLU A 38 -5.00 -4.54 18.69
CA GLU A 38 -4.42 -3.63 19.69
C GLU A 38 -3.10 -4.20 20.26
N PHE A 39 -3.09 -5.48 20.61
CA PHE A 39 -1.91 -6.17 21.13
C PHE A 39 -0.75 -6.20 20.12
N THR A 40 -1.04 -6.57 18.87
CA THR A 40 -0.03 -6.60 17.80
C THR A 40 0.45 -5.20 17.45
N THR A 41 -0.43 -4.19 17.49
CA THR A 41 -0.06 -2.79 17.28
C THR A 41 0.89 -2.31 18.37
N TYR A 42 0.60 -2.60 19.64
CA TYR A 42 1.47 -2.24 20.77
C TYR A 42 2.88 -2.83 20.59
N LEU A 43 2.99 -4.15 20.42
CA LEU A 43 4.27 -4.84 20.25
C LEU A 43 5.01 -4.41 18.97
N ALA A 44 4.28 -4.19 17.87
CA ALA A 44 4.89 -3.76 16.63
C ALA A 44 5.52 -2.37 16.76
N ASN A 45 4.90 -1.43 17.48
CA ASN A 45 5.49 -0.10 17.72
C ASN A 45 6.75 -0.19 18.59
N ASP A 46 6.71 -0.95 19.69
CA ASP A 46 7.88 -1.14 20.56
C ASP A 46 9.06 -1.75 19.79
N LEU A 47 8.80 -2.75 18.94
CA LEU A 47 9.85 -3.33 18.08
C LEU A 47 10.30 -2.36 16.99
N TRP A 48 9.37 -1.59 16.39
CA TRP A 48 9.66 -0.65 15.31
C TRP A 48 10.65 0.44 15.71
N ASP A 49 10.52 0.95 16.94
CA ASP A 49 11.44 1.94 17.49
C ASP A 49 12.85 1.36 17.67
N ALA A 50 12.94 0.05 17.96
CA ALA A 50 14.20 -0.66 18.10
C ALA A 50 14.87 -1.06 16.77
N LEU A 51 14.15 -0.98 15.64
CA LEU A 51 14.70 -1.34 14.33
C LEU A 51 15.75 -0.32 13.84
N PRO A 52 16.82 -0.76 13.16
CA PRO A 52 17.70 0.16 12.46
C PRO A 52 17.00 0.76 11.21
N PRO A 53 17.44 1.94 10.72
CA PRO A 53 16.89 2.56 9.51
C PRO A 53 16.91 1.63 8.29
N SER A 54 17.93 0.79 8.13
CA SER A 54 18.04 -0.17 7.03
C SER A 54 16.86 -1.14 6.95
N MET A 55 16.26 -1.51 8.09
CA MET A 55 15.10 -2.41 8.16
C MET A 55 13.77 -1.64 8.09
N ARG A 56 13.72 -0.39 8.58
CA ARG A 56 12.52 0.45 8.51
C ARG A 56 12.24 0.99 7.11
N ASP A 57 13.31 1.31 6.38
CA ASP A 57 13.25 1.87 5.02
C ASP A 57 13.45 0.78 3.95
N ALA A 58 13.52 -0.49 4.37
CA ALA A 58 13.63 -1.64 3.48
C ALA A 58 12.48 -1.65 2.45
N SER A 59 12.82 -2.05 1.23
CA SER A 59 11.86 -2.25 0.14
C SER A 59 12.40 -3.29 -0.85
N TYR A 60 11.54 -3.76 -1.76
CA TYR A 60 11.95 -4.63 -2.86
C TYR A 60 13.24 -4.17 -3.57
N ASP A 61 13.43 -2.85 -3.74
CA ASP A 61 14.57 -2.29 -4.46
C ASP A 61 15.87 -2.28 -3.62
N THR A 62 15.79 -2.38 -2.28
CA THR A 62 16.94 -2.40 -1.36
C THR A 62 17.29 -3.82 -0.88
N ARG A 63 16.65 -4.85 -1.45
CA ARG A 63 16.85 -6.26 -1.03
C ARG A 63 18.30 -6.75 -1.13
N ALA A 64 19.10 -6.12 -1.99
CA ALA A 64 20.50 -6.50 -2.19
C ALA A 64 21.42 -6.05 -1.04
N ASP A 65 20.94 -5.14 -0.18
CA ASP A 65 21.74 -4.56 0.90
C ASP A 65 21.78 -5.44 2.16
N LEU A 66 20.89 -6.43 2.26
CA LEU A 66 20.78 -7.38 3.38
C LEU A 66 20.71 -8.80 2.84
N ASP A 67 21.79 -9.55 3.03
CA ASP A 67 21.82 -10.98 2.67
C ASP A 67 21.18 -11.80 3.79
N LEU A 68 19.86 -11.95 3.70
CA LEU A 68 19.03 -12.73 4.63
C LEU A 68 19.52 -14.18 4.81
N ASP A 69 20.25 -14.74 3.84
CA ASP A 69 20.76 -16.11 3.90
C ASP A 69 22.06 -16.22 4.73
N THR A 70 22.75 -15.09 4.98
CA THR A 70 24.02 -15.06 5.73
C THR A 70 23.91 -14.50 7.14
N GLU A 71 22.88 -13.70 7.43
CA GLU A 71 22.68 -13.14 8.78
C GLU A 71 22.06 -14.18 9.72
N VAL A 72 22.94 -14.82 10.51
CA VAL A 72 22.58 -15.88 11.47
C VAL A 72 21.66 -15.38 12.60
N ASP A 73 21.67 -14.08 12.91
CA ASP A 73 20.83 -13.51 13.97
C ASP A 73 20.53 -12.02 13.77
N LEU A 74 19.42 -11.74 13.09
CA LEU A 74 18.87 -10.38 12.87
C LEU A 74 18.55 -9.63 14.17
N SER A 75 18.32 -10.32 15.28
CA SER A 75 17.97 -9.67 16.55
C SER A 75 19.11 -8.80 17.11
N ARG A 76 20.36 -9.09 16.70
CA ARG A 76 21.56 -8.35 17.12
C ARG A 76 21.63 -6.93 16.58
N HIS A 77 20.85 -6.62 15.55
CA HIS A 77 20.79 -5.30 14.94
C HIS A 77 19.80 -4.36 15.65
N LEU A 78 18.98 -4.89 16.56
CA LEU A 78 18.04 -4.11 17.34
C LEU A 78 18.76 -3.28 18.38
N THR A 79 18.28 -2.06 18.61
CA THR A 79 18.62 -1.34 19.84
C THR A 79 17.92 -2.02 21.03
N PRO A 80 18.34 -1.75 22.29
CA PRO A 80 17.69 -2.34 23.45
C PRO A 80 16.17 -2.14 23.44
N LEU A 81 15.42 -3.24 23.55
CA LEU A 81 13.97 -3.23 23.63
C LEU A 81 13.51 -2.74 25.01
N ALA A 82 12.30 -2.20 25.09
CA ALA A 82 11.67 -1.90 26.36
C ALA A 82 11.51 -3.17 27.20
N VAL A 83 11.74 -3.09 28.52
CA VAL A 83 11.59 -4.24 29.43
C VAL A 83 10.18 -4.82 29.36
N SER A 84 9.18 -3.94 29.23
CA SER A 84 7.77 -4.30 29.06
C SER A 84 7.51 -5.19 27.84
N PHE A 85 8.33 -5.10 26.80
CA PHE A 85 8.17 -5.91 25.59
C PHE A 85 8.35 -7.40 25.91
N THR A 86 9.47 -7.75 26.54
CA THR A 86 9.77 -9.13 26.93
C THR A 86 8.80 -9.65 27.98
N ASP A 87 8.48 -8.84 28.99
CA ASP A 87 7.52 -9.19 30.04
C ASP A 87 6.14 -9.50 29.45
N THR A 88 5.71 -8.71 28.46
CA THR A 88 4.44 -8.93 27.76
C THR A 88 4.47 -10.26 27.02
N LEU A 89 5.53 -10.56 26.25
CA LEU A 89 5.62 -11.83 25.53
C LEU A 89 5.64 -13.05 26.46
N LEU A 90 6.29 -12.95 27.63
CA LEU A 90 6.28 -14.01 28.65
C LEU A 90 4.91 -14.16 29.31
N THR A 91 4.29 -13.03 29.69
CA THR A 91 2.98 -13.00 30.37
C THR A 91 1.90 -13.66 29.53
N TYR A 92 1.90 -13.39 28.22
CA TYR A 92 0.96 -13.98 27.27
C TYR A 92 1.45 -15.32 26.70
N SER A 93 2.52 -15.91 27.25
CA SER A 93 3.08 -17.21 26.83
C SER A 93 3.41 -17.28 25.33
N VAL A 94 3.72 -16.14 24.71
CA VAL A 94 4.19 -16.06 23.31
C VAL A 94 5.60 -16.65 23.20
N ILE A 95 6.40 -16.43 24.23
CA ILE A 95 7.71 -17.08 24.43
C ILE A 95 7.71 -17.79 25.78
N SER A 96 8.45 -18.89 25.90
CA SER A 96 8.47 -19.71 27.11
C SER A 96 9.47 -19.23 28.17
N CYS A 97 10.52 -18.52 27.77
CA CYS A 97 11.56 -17.96 28.63
C CYS A 97 12.31 -16.84 27.90
N GLU A 98 13.13 -16.05 28.60
CA GLU A 98 13.89 -14.93 28.02
C GLU A 98 14.88 -15.40 26.94
N GLU A 99 15.44 -16.59 27.08
CA GLU A 99 16.36 -17.18 26.09
C GLU A 99 15.68 -17.53 24.76
N ALA A 100 14.35 -17.65 24.76
CA ALA A 100 13.57 -17.85 23.54
C ALA A 100 13.31 -16.54 22.77
N LEU A 101 13.63 -15.38 23.34
CA LEU A 101 13.39 -14.08 22.71
C LEU A 101 14.25 -13.85 21.46
N PRO A 102 15.60 -14.05 21.46
CA PRO A 102 16.40 -13.86 20.25
C PRO A 102 15.96 -14.71 19.05
N PRO A 103 15.72 -16.05 19.16
CA PRO A 103 15.26 -16.83 18.02
C PRO A 103 13.84 -16.45 17.57
N PHE A 104 12.97 -16.02 18.48
CA PHE A 104 11.66 -15.48 18.14
C PHE A 104 11.79 -14.20 17.30
N LEU A 105 12.59 -13.24 17.75
CA LEU A 105 12.83 -11.97 17.05
C LEU A 105 13.51 -12.19 15.70
N HIS A 106 14.56 -13.01 15.64
CA HIS A 106 15.23 -13.33 14.39
C HIS A 106 14.24 -13.85 13.35
N LYS A 107 13.40 -14.83 13.74
CA LYS A 107 12.42 -15.41 12.82
C LYS A 107 11.34 -14.40 12.41
N LEU A 108 10.84 -13.59 13.35
CA LEU A 108 9.88 -12.52 13.06
C LEU A 108 10.45 -11.51 12.07
N LEU A 109 11.68 -11.02 12.30
CA LEU A 109 12.36 -10.08 11.42
C LEU A 109 12.62 -10.67 10.04
N THR A 110 12.98 -11.96 9.98
CA THR A 110 13.16 -12.68 8.72
C THR A 110 11.87 -12.71 7.91
N ASP A 111 10.75 -13.07 8.55
CA ASP A 111 9.43 -13.11 7.90
C ASP A 111 8.98 -11.71 7.45
N TYR A 112 9.25 -10.68 8.27
CA TYR A 112 8.99 -9.27 7.95
C TYR A 112 9.79 -8.81 6.73
N LEU A 113 11.12 -9.00 6.73
CA LEU A 113 11.99 -8.60 5.62
C LEU A 113 11.68 -9.38 4.35
N THR A 114 11.36 -10.68 4.47
CA THR A 114 10.90 -11.49 3.34
C THR A 114 9.63 -10.91 2.72
N ALA A 115 8.67 -10.46 3.54
CA ALA A 115 7.45 -9.82 3.04
C ALA A 115 7.73 -8.45 2.40
N VAL A 116 8.64 -7.66 2.98
CA VAL A 116 9.04 -6.35 2.44
C VAL A 116 9.81 -6.46 1.12
N TYR A 117 10.66 -7.49 0.98
CA TYR A 117 11.42 -7.78 -0.23
C TYR A 117 10.66 -8.60 -1.26
N ALA A 118 9.39 -8.93 -0.99
CA ALA A 118 8.56 -9.59 -1.97
C ALA A 118 8.43 -8.70 -3.23
N PRO A 119 8.45 -9.30 -4.44
CA PRO A 119 8.25 -8.54 -5.66
C PRO A 119 6.92 -7.79 -5.62
N PRO A 120 6.85 -6.57 -6.16
CA PRO A 120 5.57 -5.89 -6.30
C PRO A 120 4.61 -6.79 -7.08
N PRO A 121 3.30 -6.70 -6.80
CA PRO A 121 2.32 -7.50 -7.52
C PRO A 121 2.43 -7.22 -9.01
N VAL A 122 2.08 -8.21 -9.83
CA VAL A 122 1.88 -7.98 -11.25
C VAL A 122 0.76 -6.95 -11.37
N TRP A 123 1.09 -5.71 -11.73
CA TRP A 123 0.14 -4.59 -11.69
C TRP A 123 -1.14 -4.82 -12.53
N ALA A 124 -1.10 -5.73 -13.52
CA ALA A 124 -2.29 -6.16 -14.25
C ALA A 124 -3.26 -7.02 -13.43
N SER A 125 -2.78 -7.75 -12.41
CA SER A 125 -3.62 -8.57 -11.53
C SER A 125 -4.22 -7.78 -10.37
N THR A 126 -3.88 -6.50 -10.18
CA THR A 126 -4.43 -5.64 -9.11
C THR A 126 -5.80 -5.06 -9.45
N ARG A 127 -6.52 -5.64 -10.42
CA ARG A 127 -7.79 -5.12 -10.90
C ARG A 127 -8.86 -5.12 -9.82
N THR A 128 -9.37 -3.93 -9.52
CA THR A 128 -10.51 -3.73 -8.62
C THR A 128 -11.85 -3.90 -9.35
N GLU A 129 -12.93 -4.07 -8.57
CA GLU A 129 -14.31 -4.09 -9.09
C GLU A 129 -14.89 -2.68 -9.28
N GLU A 130 -14.32 -1.71 -8.57
CA GLU A 130 -14.80 -0.32 -8.48
C GLU A 130 -13.72 0.66 -8.93
N CYS A 131 -14.15 1.80 -9.48
CA CYS A 131 -13.23 2.87 -9.87
C CYS A 131 -12.55 3.47 -8.65
N GLU A 132 -11.22 3.48 -8.61
CA GLU A 132 -10.44 3.96 -7.45
C GLU A 132 -10.55 5.48 -7.17
N ILE A 133 -11.26 6.25 -8.01
CA ILE A 133 -11.52 7.68 -7.77
C ILE A 133 -12.99 7.97 -7.41
N CYS A 134 -13.93 7.23 -7.99
CA CYS A 134 -15.36 7.54 -7.85
C CYS A 134 -16.19 6.38 -7.30
N GLU A 135 -15.54 5.27 -6.96
CA GLU A 135 -16.08 4.08 -6.29
C GLU A 135 -17.23 3.39 -7.02
N ARG A 136 -17.50 3.77 -8.27
CA ARG A 136 -18.56 3.13 -9.07
C ARG A 136 -18.11 1.78 -9.63
N ARG A 137 -19.00 0.78 -9.51
CA ARG A 137 -18.96 -0.51 -10.23
C ARG A 137 -19.35 -0.32 -11.70
N VAL A 138 -18.37 0.07 -12.52
CA VAL A 138 -18.53 0.28 -13.98
C VAL A 138 -17.29 -0.25 -14.70
N PRO A 139 -17.34 -0.46 -16.03
CA PRO A 139 -16.15 -0.86 -16.80
C PRO A 139 -14.94 0.05 -16.55
N LEU A 140 -13.89 -0.55 -16.00
CA LEU A 140 -12.62 0.10 -15.66
C LEU A 140 -11.59 -0.05 -16.78
N THR A 141 -10.75 0.97 -16.89
CA THR A 141 -9.62 1.09 -17.81
C THR A 141 -8.31 1.05 -17.05
N TYR A 142 -7.26 0.58 -17.72
CA TYR A 142 -5.90 0.51 -17.20
C TYR A 142 -5.22 1.88 -17.33
N HIS A 143 -4.95 2.55 -16.21
CA HIS A 143 -4.29 3.85 -16.19
C HIS A 143 -2.89 3.73 -15.57
N HIS A 144 -1.84 4.11 -16.31
CA HIS A 144 -0.49 4.14 -15.76
C HIS A 144 -0.32 5.37 -14.88
N LEU A 145 -0.05 5.16 -13.59
CA LEU A 145 0.19 6.23 -12.62
C LEU A 145 1.45 7.05 -12.97
N ILE A 146 2.46 6.38 -13.53
CA ILE A 146 3.59 7.03 -14.18
C ILE A 146 3.39 6.89 -15.70
N PRO A 147 2.98 7.96 -16.41
CA PRO A 147 2.61 7.84 -17.82
C PRO A 147 3.75 7.29 -18.68
N ARG A 148 3.44 6.33 -19.57
CA ARG A 148 4.43 5.65 -20.44
C ARG A 148 5.34 6.60 -21.22
N SER A 149 4.79 7.74 -21.65
CA SER A 149 5.54 8.78 -22.38
C SER A 149 6.67 9.42 -21.57
N VAL A 150 6.62 9.35 -20.24
CA VAL A 150 7.63 9.94 -19.34
C VAL A 150 8.41 8.91 -18.53
N GLN A 151 8.11 7.61 -18.64
CA GLN A 151 8.79 6.55 -17.88
C GLN A 151 10.31 6.56 -18.10
N ALA A 152 10.79 6.64 -19.35
CA ALA A 152 12.21 6.70 -19.64
C ALA A 152 12.90 7.91 -18.99
N LYS A 153 12.21 9.06 -18.95
CA LYS A 153 12.69 10.27 -18.27
C LYS A 153 12.70 10.08 -16.76
N ALA A 154 11.66 9.49 -16.19
CA ALA A 154 11.53 9.23 -14.77
C ALA A 154 12.64 8.32 -14.24
N LEU A 155 12.95 7.23 -14.96
CA LEU A 155 14.06 6.34 -14.63
C LEU A 155 15.41 7.05 -14.75
N LYS A 156 15.67 7.74 -15.88
CA LYS A 156 16.92 8.50 -16.09
C LYS A 156 17.15 9.55 -15.02
N LYS A 157 16.09 10.17 -14.51
CA LYS A 157 16.14 11.20 -13.46
C LYS A 157 15.98 10.63 -12.04
N ARG A 158 15.87 9.32 -11.88
CA ARG A 158 15.67 8.62 -10.59
C ARG A 158 14.47 9.17 -9.81
N TRP A 159 13.39 9.52 -10.51
CA TRP A 159 12.13 9.89 -9.86
C TRP A 159 11.42 8.65 -9.29
N HIS A 160 11.59 7.51 -9.95
CA HIS A 160 10.98 6.23 -9.59
C HIS A 160 11.95 5.09 -9.82
N THR A 161 11.71 3.99 -9.10
CA THR A 161 12.40 2.71 -9.30
C THR A 161 11.77 1.91 -10.43
N GLU A 162 12.50 0.92 -10.94
CA GLU A 162 12.01 0.04 -12.01
C GLU A 162 10.81 -0.80 -11.55
N SER A 163 10.80 -1.21 -10.28
CA SER A 163 9.70 -1.97 -9.66
C SER A 163 8.36 -1.22 -9.70
N ARG A 164 8.42 0.11 -9.58
CA ARG A 164 7.25 1.00 -9.51
C ARG A 164 6.84 1.62 -10.84
N ILE A 165 7.73 1.64 -11.84
CA ILE A 165 7.50 2.39 -13.09
C ILE A 165 6.20 2.00 -13.81
N ASN A 166 5.75 0.76 -13.60
CA ASN A 166 4.54 0.19 -14.20
C ASN A 166 3.32 0.17 -13.27
N ALA A 167 3.38 0.87 -12.13
CA ALA A 167 2.24 1.01 -11.24
C ALA A 167 1.03 1.62 -11.95
N VAL A 168 -0.15 1.10 -11.63
CA VAL A 168 -1.40 1.45 -12.31
C VAL A 168 -2.54 1.71 -11.34
N ALA A 169 -3.55 2.40 -11.87
CA ALA A 169 -4.86 2.55 -11.29
C ALA A 169 -5.94 2.01 -12.24
N TRP A 170 -7.03 1.51 -11.67
CA TRP A 170 -8.22 1.00 -12.33
C TRP A 170 -9.32 2.04 -12.28
N LEU A 171 -9.41 2.83 -13.35
CA LEU A 171 -10.27 3.99 -13.41
C LEU A 171 -11.38 3.80 -14.45
N CYS A 172 -12.59 4.23 -14.12
CA CYS A 172 -13.62 4.37 -15.15
C CYS A 172 -13.22 5.44 -16.17
N ARG A 173 -13.71 5.32 -17.42
CA ARG A 173 -13.31 6.21 -18.51
C ARG A 173 -13.41 7.71 -18.19
N PRO A 174 -14.49 8.22 -17.54
CA PRO A 174 -14.56 9.62 -17.14
C PRO A 174 -13.46 10.05 -16.15
N CYS A 175 -13.15 9.22 -15.15
CA CYS A 175 -12.09 9.51 -14.18
C CYS A 175 -10.70 9.47 -14.83
N HIS A 176 -10.46 8.52 -15.72
CA HIS A 176 -9.22 8.46 -16.50
C HIS A 176 -9.03 9.76 -17.30
N THR A 177 -10.05 10.20 -18.03
CA THR A 177 -9.99 11.49 -18.76
C THR A 177 -9.71 12.66 -17.82
N ALA A 178 -10.37 12.71 -16.65
CA ALA A 178 -10.18 13.79 -15.69
C ALA A 178 -8.73 13.87 -15.17
N VAL A 179 -8.11 12.73 -14.83
CA VAL A 179 -6.71 12.70 -14.36
C VAL A 179 -5.75 13.34 -15.38
N HIS A 180 -5.94 13.06 -16.68
CA HIS A 180 -5.13 13.68 -17.74
C HIS A 180 -5.51 15.13 -18.08
N GLN A 181 -6.61 15.65 -17.54
CA GLN A 181 -7.01 17.05 -17.70
C GLN A 181 -6.49 17.94 -16.57
N VAL A 182 -6.32 17.41 -15.36
CA VAL A 182 -5.96 18.19 -14.17
C VAL A 182 -4.45 18.39 -13.99
N ALA A 183 -3.64 17.55 -14.62
CA ALA A 183 -2.18 17.59 -14.51
C ALA A 183 -1.51 17.09 -15.79
N SER A 184 -0.37 17.68 -16.12
CA SER A 184 0.48 17.19 -17.20
C SER A 184 1.10 15.83 -16.86
N ASN A 185 1.54 15.08 -17.88
CA ASN A 185 2.19 13.78 -17.66
C ASN A 185 3.44 13.86 -16.76
N ILE A 186 4.15 15.00 -16.77
CA ILE A 186 5.32 15.21 -15.91
C ILE A 186 4.88 15.43 -14.47
N GLU A 187 3.86 16.27 -14.24
CA GLU A 187 3.32 16.49 -12.89
C GLU A 187 2.72 15.21 -12.31
N LEU A 188 2.00 14.41 -13.10
CA LEU A 188 1.52 13.10 -12.69
C LEU A 188 2.68 12.21 -12.21
N ALA A 189 3.74 12.13 -13.01
CA ALA A 189 4.91 11.34 -12.64
C ALA A 189 5.64 11.88 -11.40
N GLN A 190 5.74 13.19 -11.19
CA GLN A 190 6.54 13.74 -10.08
C GLN A 190 5.77 13.83 -8.77
N HIS A 191 4.49 14.17 -8.84
CA HIS A 191 3.72 14.59 -7.67
C HIS A 191 2.47 13.74 -7.43
N PHE A 192 1.94 13.06 -8.44
CA PHE A 192 0.65 12.34 -8.37
C PHE A 192 0.74 10.91 -8.91
N TYR A 193 1.79 10.20 -8.51
CA TYR A 193 2.14 8.87 -9.03
C TYR A 193 1.53 7.71 -8.20
N THR A 194 0.56 8.00 -7.34
CA THR A 194 -0.31 7.00 -6.68
C THR A 194 -1.76 7.45 -6.65
N VAL A 195 -2.65 6.51 -6.39
CA VAL A 195 -4.07 6.81 -6.17
C VAL A 195 -4.24 7.74 -4.97
N GLU A 196 -3.51 7.52 -3.88
CA GLU A 196 -3.56 8.35 -2.67
C GLU A 196 -3.16 9.79 -2.99
N LEU A 197 -2.03 9.99 -3.69
CA LEU A 197 -1.58 11.32 -4.11
C LEU A 197 -2.56 11.99 -5.07
N LEU A 198 -3.20 11.24 -5.97
CA LEU A 198 -4.26 11.77 -6.82
C LEU A 198 -5.46 12.24 -5.98
N LEU A 199 -5.84 11.47 -4.96
CA LEU A 199 -6.95 11.76 -4.07
C LEU A 199 -6.65 12.90 -3.08
N GLU A 200 -5.37 13.27 -2.86
CA GLU A 200 -5.01 14.47 -2.10
C GLU A 200 -5.38 15.77 -2.86
N ARG A 201 -5.58 15.72 -4.19
CA ARG A 201 -5.97 16.91 -4.96
C ARG A 201 -7.44 17.26 -4.80
N GLU A 202 -7.71 18.51 -4.45
CA GLU A 202 -9.07 19.02 -4.29
C GLU A 202 -9.94 18.93 -5.56
N ASP A 203 -9.35 19.09 -6.75
CA ASP A 203 -10.08 18.99 -8.01
C ASP A 203 -10.49 17.54 -8.34
N ILE A 204 -9.60 16.56 -8.10
CA ILE A 204 -9.91 15.14 -8.21
C ILE A 204 -10.95 14.73 -7.17
N GLN A 205 -10.85 15.18 -5.92
CA GLN A 205 -11.86 14.88 -4.89
C GLN A 205 -13.25 15.42 -5.28
N ARG A 206 -13.32 16.68 -5.74
CA ARG A 206 -14.57 17.28 -6.23
C ARG A 206 -15.12 16.52 -7.43
N TRP A 207 -14.24 16.15 -8.37
CA TRP A 207 -14.61 15.32 -9.51
C TRP A 207 -15.14 13.96 -9.08
N GLY A 208 -14.47 13.25 -8.18
CA GLY A 208 -14.87 11.95 -7.66
C GLY A 208 -16.27 11.99 -7.05
N LYS A 209 -16.54 12.96 -6.18
CA LYS A 209 -17.86 13.20 -5.55
C LYS A 209 -18.97 13.50 -6.56
N TYR A 210 -18.64 14.20 -7.66
CA TYR A 210 -19.58 14.44 -8.74
C TYR A 210 -19.80 13.18 -9.60
N ALA A 211 -18.71 12.51 -9.98
CA ALA A 211 -18.68 11.36 -10.86
C ALA A 211 -19.40 10.15 -10.24
N SER A 212 -19.29 9.96 -8.91
CA SER A 212 -19.95 8.88 -8.18
C SER A 212 -21.48 8.92 -8.30
N LYS A 213 -22.05 10.11 -8.46
CA LYS A 213 -23.50 10.34 -8.62
C LYS A 213 -23.99 10.19 -10.06
N GLN A 214 -23.10 10.02 -11.04
CA GLN A 214 -23.49 9.96 -12.45
C GLN A 214 -24.00 8.57 -12.84
N ARG A 215 -25.18 8.55 -13.48
CA ARG A 215 -25.76 7.34 -14.06
C ARG A 215 -24.84 6.74 -15.13
N TRP A 216 -24.63 5.44 -15.05
CA TRP A 216 -23.95 4.64 -16.06
C TRP A 216 -24.99 3.85 -16.87
N GLY A 217 -24.78 3.68 -18.19
CA GLY A 217 -25.69 2.91 -19.05
C GLY A 217 -26.94 3.64 -19.56
N GLY A 218 -27.10 4.93 -19.29
CA GLY A 218 -28.17 5.73 -19.90
C GLY A 218 -27.89 6.00 -21.37
N THR A 219 -28.81 5.61 -22.27
CA THR A 219 -28.79 6.01 -23.69
C THR A 219 -28.66 7.53 -23.78
N ARG A 220 -27.58 8.03 -24.42
CA ARG A 220 -27.49 9.45 -24.76
C ARG A 220 -28.65 9.76 -25.71
N ARG A 221 -29.62 10.57 -25.29
CA ARG A 221 -30.52 11.22 -26.25
C ARG A 221 -29.62 12.11 -27.12
N ALA A 222 -29.52 11.78 -28.39
CA ALA A 222 -28.82 12.62 -29.36
C ALA A 222 -29.46 14.02 -29.30
N ALA A 223 -28.67 15.02 -28.90
CA ALA A 223 -29.09 16.40 -29.04
C ALA A 223 -29.11 16.71 -30.54
N THR A 224 -30.31 16.69 -31.14
CA THR A 224 -30.52 17.13 -32.51
C THR A 224 -30.14 18.61 -32.57
N ARG A 225 -28.95 18.94 -33.09
CA ARG A 225 -28.63 20.31 -33.50
C ARG A 225 -29.53 20.62 -34.69
N SER A 226 -30.64 21.30 -34.45
CA SER A 226 -31.43 21.92 -35.51
C SER A 226 -30.57 23.00 -36.17
N MET A 227 -29.99 22.67 -37.32
CA MET A 227 -29.39 23.65 -38.20
C MET A 227 -30.53 24.49 -38.79
N MET A 228 -30.76 25.68 -38.24
CA MET A 228 -31.53 26.71 -38.92
C MET A 228 -30.76 27.12 -40.18
N VAL A 229 -31.20 26.63 -41.33
CA VAL A 229 -30.78 27.14 -42.63
C VAL A 229 -31.51 28.47 -42.81
N GLY A 230 -30.76 29.57 -42.71
CA GLY A 230 -31.25 30.89 -43.09
C GLY A 230 -31.44 30.96 -44.60
N SER A 231 -32.68 31.14 -45.04
CA SER A 231 -32.97 31.52 -46.42
C SER A 231 -32.83 33.04 -46.53
N SER A 232 -31.80 33.47 -47.25
CA SER A 232 -31.68 34.84 -47.73
C SER A 232 -32.23 34.92 -49.16
N ARG A 233 -33.00 35.99 -49.39
CA ARG A 233 -33.57 36.51 -50.66
C ARG A 233 -34.92 35.96 -51.07
#